data_AF-A0A535AKY3-F1
#
_entry.id   AF-A0A535AKY3-F1
#
_cell.length_a   1.000
_cell.length_b   1.000
_cell.length_c   1.000
_cell.angle_alpha   90.00
_cell.angle_beta   90.00
_cell.angle_gamma   90.00
#
_symmetry.space_group_name_H-M   'P 1'
#
loop_
_entity.id
_entity.type
_entity.pdbx_description
1 polymer ?
#
loop_
_entity_poly.entity_id
_entity_poly.type
_entity_poly.pdbx_seq_one_letter_code
_entity_poly.pdbx_strand_id
1 'polypeptide(L)'
;MHYQHLPHIAVVLLHRALFGTIDLLTVFNLVRYLLLVLLPVTVFWSMRHMGFSWPVATFAACASPLISTPFLFGFDYDSYVWRGYGTYTQLWAQHLSFIAIATTTRVITRRQGHLPAIVACSALVLSHLLYAYIVAVSIGIIFLANVRRDRWLIQVRDLAIVG
;
A
#
# COMPACT_ATOMS: atom_id res chain seq x y z
N MET A 1 -22.73 -3.47 -2.60
CA MET A 1 -21.51 -3.06 -3.33
C MET A 1 -21.13 -1.65 -2.85
N HIS A 2 -20.29 -1.51 -1.83
CA HIS A 2 -19.79 -0.19 -1.40
C HIS A 2 -18.60 0.19 -2.29
N TYR A 3 -18.70 1.32 -3.00
CA TYR A 3 -17.59 1.84 -3.80
C TYR A 3 -16.46 2.29 -2.88
N GLN A 4 -15.21 2.03 -3.27
CA GLN A 4 -14.05 2.44 -2.49
C GLN A 4 -13.67 3.86 -2.90
N HIS A 5 -13.99 4.83 -2.04
CA HIS A 5 -14.11 6.23 -2.45
C HIS A 5 -12.76 6.97 -2.50
N LEU A 6 -11.78 6.61 -1.65
CA LEU A 6 -10.57 7.42 -1.47
C LEU A 6 -9.75 7.60 -2.77
N PRO A 7 -9.46 6.55 -3.57
CA PRO A 7 -8.76 6.69 -4.84
C PRO A 7 -9.46 7.63 -5.83
N HIS A 8 -10.79 7.54 -5.94
CA HIS A 8 -11.55 8.37 -6.87
C HIS A 8 -11.66 9.82 -6.39
N ILE A 9 -11.87 10.04 -5.09
CA ILE A 9 -11.86 11.40 -4.50
C ILE A 9 -10.50 12.06 -4.73
N ALA A 10 -9.39 11.33 -4.57
CA ALA A 10 -8.05 11.86 -4.81
C ALA A 10 -7.86 12.37 -6.24
N VAL A 11 -8.35 11.64 -7.24
CA VAL A 11 -8.31 12.07 -8.66
C VAL A 11 -9.13 13.34 -8.88
N VAL A 12 -10.34 13.40 -8.31
CA VAL A 12 -11.21 14.58 -8.45
C VAL A 12 -10.59 15.81 -7.79
N LEU A 13 -10.02 15.65 -6.58
CA LEU A 13 -9.31 16.73 -5.89
C LEU A 13 -8.10 17.21 -6.70
N LEU A 14 -7.33 16.30 -7.28
CA LEU A 14 -6.21 16.64 -8.15
C LEU A 14 -6.67 17.42 -9.40
N HIS A 15 -7.72 16.95 -10.07
CA HIS A 15 -8.30 17.64 -11.22
C HIS A 15 -8.78 19.06 -10.85
N ARG A 16 -9.41 19.23 -9.69
CA ARG A 16 -9.84 20.55 -9.18
C ARG A 16 -8.64 21.44 -8.84
N ALA A 17 -7.57 20.88 -8.27
CA ALA A 17 -6.33 21.61 -8.01
C ALA A 17 -5.63 22.06 -9.30
N LEU A 18 -5.83 21.33 -10.41
CA LEU A 18 -5.40 21.73 -11.76
C LEU A 18 -6.37 22.70 -12.44
N PHE A 19 -7.32 23.28 -11.69
CA PHE A 19 -8.34 24.21 -12.17
C PHE A 19 -9.22 23.67 -13.31
N GLY A 20 -9.28 22.34 -13.49
CA GLY A 20 -10.01 21.71 -14.60
C GLY A 20 -9.44 22.02 -15.99
N THR A 21 -8.17 22.42 -16.07
CA THR A 21 -7.49 22.72 -17.35
C THR A 21 -7.15 21.46 -18.15
N ILE A 22 -6.97 20.33 -17.46
CA ILE A 22 -6.70 19.02 -18.04
C ILE A 22 -7.95 18.18 -17.90
N ASP A 23 -8.33 17.46 -18.95
CA ASP A 23 -9.49 16.56 -18.92
C ASP A 23 -9.40 15.51 -17.79
N LEU A 24 -10.53 15.23 -17.15
CA LEU A 24 -10.60 14.34 -15.99
C LEU A 24 -10.11 12.92 -16.31
N LEU A 25 -10.42 12.41 -17.50
CA LEU A 25 -9.94 11.08 -17.92
C LEU A 25 -8.42 11.08 -18.10
N THR A 26 -7.84 12.17 -18.60
CA THR A 26 -6.39 12.33 -18.70
C THR A 26 -5.74 12.36 -17.31
N VAL A 27 -6.31 13.09 -16.35
CA VAL A 27 -5.82 13.11 -14.95
C VAL A 27 -5.91 11.72 -14.32
N PHE A 28 -7.03 11.03 -14.51
CA PHE A 28 -7.22 9.66 -14.03
C PHE A 28 -6.16 8.71 -14.59
N ASN A 29 -5.94 8.73 -15.91
CA ASN A 29 -4.94 7.90 -16.58
C ASN A 29 -3.52 8.25 -16.14
N LEU A 30 -3.21 9.53 -15.97
CA LEU A 30 -1.92 9.98 -15.45
C LEU A 30 -1.65 9.38 -14.08
N VAL A 31 -2.60 9.48 -13.14
CA VAL A 31 -2.46 8.90 -11.80
C VAL A 31 -2.28 7.37 -11.89
N ARG A 32 -3.08 6.70 -12.73
CA ARG A 32 -2.97 5.25 -12.96
C ARG A 32 -1.56 4.85 -13.42
N TYR A 33 -1.02 5.51 -14.45
CA TYR A 33 0.31 5.17 -14.97
C TYR A 33 1.43 5.56 -14.02
N LEU A 34 1.29 6.69 -13.30
CA LEU A 34 2.27 7.08 -12.28
C LEU A 34 2.37 6.04 -11.16
N LEU A 35 1.24 5.51 -10.67
CA LEU A 35 1.26 4.45 -9.68
C LEU A 35 2.00 3.20 -10.21
N LEU A 36 1.70 2.76 -11.44
CA LEU A 36 2.41 1.63 -12.05
C LEU A 36 3.92 1.83 -12.10
N VAL A 37 4.38 3.01 -12.56
CA VAL A 37 5.81 3.32 -12.69
C VAL A 37 6.50 3.53 -11.35
N LEU A 38 5.78 4.02 -10.34
CA LEU A 38 6.31 4.30 -9.00
C LEU A 38 6.29 3.11 -8.04
N LEU A 39 5.81 1.94 -8.50
CA LEU A 39 5.81 0.73 -7.68
C LEU A 39 7.22 0.36 -7.16
N PRO A 40 8.29 0.32 -7.98
CA PRO A 40 9.65 0.06 -7.51
C PRO A 40 10.10 0.99 -6.39
N VAL A 41 9.77 2.28 -6.50
CA VAL A 41 10.12 3.29 -5.49
C VAL A 41 9.41 2.98 -4.17
N THR A 42 8.14 2.59 -4.25
CA THR A 42 7.35 2.23 -3.06
C THR A 42 7.88 0.98 -2.38
N VAL A 43 8.24 -0.06 -3.15
CA VAL A 43 8.85 -1.29 -2.63
C VAL A 43 10.19 -1.00 -2.00
N PHE A 44 11.07 -0.25 -2.68
CA PHE A 44 12.38 0.14 -2.16
C PHE A 44 12.24 0.88 -0.83
N TRP A 45 11.41 1.93 -0.79
CA TRP A 45 11.19 2.74 0.41
C TRP A 45 10.68 1.89 1.58
N SER A 46 9.72 1.01 1.31
CA SER A 46 9.10 0.14 2.31
C SER A 46 10.09 -0.85 2.90
N MET A 47 10.89 -1.51 2.05
CA MET A 47 11.92 -2.45 2.52
C MET A 47 13.03 -1.75 3.30
N ARG A 48 13.45 -0.56 2.88
CA ARG A 48 14.40 0.24 3.64
C ARG A 48 13.84 0.63 5.01
N HIS A 49 12.55 0.94 5.10
CA HIS A 49 11.86 1.25 6.36
C HIS A 49 11.72 0.03 7.28
N MET A 50 11.60 -1.17 6.73
CA MET A 50 11.62 -2.43 7.47
C MET A 50 13.02 -2.85 7.93
N GLY A 51 14.08 -2.18 7.47
CA GLY A 51 15.46 -2.42 7.89
C GLY A 51 16.27 -3.35 7.00
N PHE A 52 15.74 -3.76 5.83
CA PHE A 52 16.51 -4.54 4.85
C PHE A 52 17.68 -3.76 4.28
N SER A 53 18.79 -4.44 3.96
CA SER A 53 19.96 -3.81 3.36
C SER A 53 19.65 -3.20 1.98
N TRP A 54 20.49 -2.25 1.56
CA TRP A 54 20.35 -1.59 0.26
C TRP A 54 20.27 -2.57 -0.92
N PRO A 55 21.18 -3.56 -1.06
CA PRO A 55 21.13 -4.51 -2.18
C PRO A 55 19.83 -5.31 -2.24
N VAL A 56 19.33 -5.77 -1.08
CA VAL A 56 18.08 -6.55 -1.00
C VAL A 56 16.88 -5.70 -1.38
N ALA A 57 16.81 -4.47 -0.88
CA ALA A 57 15.73 -3.53 -1.22
C ALA A 57 15.75 -3.15 -2.70
N THR A 58 16.94 -2.92 -3.29
CA THR A 58 17.08 -2.62 -4.71
C THR A 58 16.64 -3.81 -5.57
N PHE A 59 17.08 -5.02 -5.24
CA PHE A 59 16.70 -6.21 -5.99
C PHE A 59 15.17 -6.40 -6.01
N ALA A 60 14.52 -6.31 -4.84
CA ALA A 60 13.07 -6.43 -4.74
C ALA A 60 12.34 -5.31 -5.48
N ALA A 61 12.85 -4.08 -5.43
CA ALA A 61 12.30 -2.96 -6.18
C ALA A 61 12.36 -3.20 -7.70
N CYS A 62 13.51 -3.66 -8.22
CA CYS A 62 13.67 -4.02 -9.63
C CYS A 62 12.81 -5.21 -10.04
N ALA A 63 12.57 -6.17 -9.13
CA ALA A 63 11.71 -7.32 -9.39
C ALA A 63 10.21 -6.99 -9.33
N SER A 64 9.82 -5.91 -8.64
CA SER A 64 8.40 -5.59 -8.41
C SER A 64 7.54 -5.39 -9.67
N PRO A 65 8.03 -4.82 -10.79
CA PRO A 65 7.25 -4.73 -12.02
C PRO A 65 7.17 -6.05 -12.80
N LEU A 66 8.00 -7.04 -12.44
CA LEU A 66 8.03 -8.36 -13.08
C LEU A 66 6.98 -9.31 -12.49
N ILE A 67 6.24 -8.87 -11.48
CA ILE A 67 5.15 -9.65 -10.89
C ILE A 67 4.01 -9.72 -11.91
N SER A 68 3.63 -10.94 -12.26
CA SER A 68 2.50 -11.22 -13.13
C SER A 68 1.64 -12.34 -12.54
N THR A 69 0.37 -12.39 -12.94
CA THR A 69 -0.59 -13.37 -12.42
C THR A 69 -1.30 -14.10 -13.57
N PRO A 70 -1.70 -15.37 -13.38
CA PRO A 70 -2.35 -16.15 -14.43
C PRO A 70 -3.81 -15.75 -14.58
N PHE A 71 -4.07 -14.49 -14.96
CA PHE A 71 -5.41 -13.93 -15.21
C PHE A 71 -6.34 -13.90 -13.99
N LEU A 72 -5.80 -13.96 -12.77
CA LEU A 72 -6.56 -14.01 -11.50
C LEU A 72 -6.77 -12.63 -10.85
N PHE A 73 -6.75 -11.54 -11.64
CA PHE A 73 -6.93 -10.17 -11.15
C PHE A 73 -5.93 -9.74 -10.05
N GLY A 74 -4.75 -10.36 -9.96
CA GLY A 74 -3.74 -9.97 -8.98
C GLY A 74 -2.92 -8.75 -9.42
N PHE A 75 -1.82 -8.48 -8.71
CA PHE A 75 -0.87 -7.42 -9.06
C PHE A 75 -0.16 -7.74 -10.38
N ASP A 76 -0.69 -7.20 -11.48
CA ASP A 76 -0.22 -7.49 -12.83
C ASP A 76 -0.56 -6.31 -13.76
N TYR A 77 0.33 -6.01 -14.71
CA TYR A 77 0.18 -4.86 -15.60
C TYR A 77 -1.13 -4.90 -16.40
N ASP A 78 -1.47 -6.07 -16.95
CA ASP A 78 -2.69 -6.23 -17.76
C ASP A 78 -3.97 -6.02 -16.93
N SER A 79 -3.95 -6.39 -15.65
CA SER A 79 -5.07 -6.19 -14.74
C SER A 79 -5.42 -4.71 -14.62
N TYR A 80 -4.47 -3.79 -14.78
CA TYR A 80 -4.65 -2.35 -14.60
C TYR A 80 -4.83 -1.56 -15.90
N VAL A 81 -4.20 -2.00 -17.00
CA VAL A 81 -4.17 -1.23 -18.25
C VAL A 81 -5.19 -1.74 -19.27
N TRP A 82 -5.18 -3.04 -19.56
CA TRP A 82 -5.87 -3.61 -20.72
C TRP A 82 -7.27 -4.11 -20.40
N ARG A 83 -7.47 -4.73 -19.24
CA ARG A 83 -8.64 -5.59 -19.03
C ARG A 83 -9.91 -4.90 -18.52
N GLY A 84 -9.86 -3.58 -18.28
CA GLY A 84 -11.06 -2.80 -17.93
C GLY A 84 -11.79 -3.24 -16.66
N TYR A 85 -11.17 -4.05 -15.80
CA TYR A 85 -11.82 -4.72 -14.66
C TYR A 85 -12.14 -3.83 -13.45
N GLY A 86 -11.95 -2.51 -13.56
CA GLY A 86 -12.21 -1.59 -12.44
C GLY A 86 -11.24 -1.74 -11.26
N THR A 87 -10.08 -2.36 -11.46
CA THR A 87 -9.02 -2.61 -10.45
C THR A 87 -8.20 -1.37 -10.09
N TYR A 88 -8.67 -0.18 -10.45
CA TYR A 88 -7.98 1.07 -10.16
C TYR A 88 -7.74 1.27 -8.66
N THR A 89 -8.73 0.97 -7.83
CA THR A 89 -8.61 1.08 -6.36
C THR A 89 -7.64 0.03 -5.81
N GLN A 90 -7.52 -1.13 -6.46
CA GLN A 90 -6.53 -2.15 -6.12
C GLN A 90 -5.11 -1.68 -6.40
N LEU A 91 -4.88 -0.89 -7.46
CA LEU A 91 -3.57 -0.30 -7.72
C LEU A 91 -3.13 0.62 -6.57
N TRP A 92 -4.03 1.46 -6.04
CA TRP A 92 -3.74 2.23 -4.82
C TRP A 92 -3.44 1.33 -3.62
N ALA A 93 -4.24 0.26 -3.46
CA ALA A 93 -4.06 -0.71 -2.39
C ALA A 93 -2.69 -1.39 -2.45
N GLN A 94 -2.15 -1.63 -3.64
CA GLN A 94 -0.81 -2.20 -3.82
C GLN A 94 0.24 -1.34 -3.12
N HIS A 95 0.28 -0.04 -3.39
CA HIS A 95 1.22 0.88 -2.74
C HIS A 95 0.98 0.97 -1.24
N LEU A 96 -0.29 1.18 -0.86
CA LEU A 96 -0.68 1.34 0.54
C LEU A 96 -0.39 0.07 1.36
N SER A 97 -0.44 -1.11 0.75
CA SER A 97 -0.08 -2.38 1.41
C SER A 97 1.39 -2.41 1.81
N PHE A 98 2.29 -2.06 0.89
CA PHE A 98 3.73 -1.98 1.20
C PHE A 98 4.01 -0.93 2.29
N ILE A 99 3.39 0.24 2.18
CA ILE A 99 3.57 1.33 3.14
C ILE A 99 3.02 0.96 4.52
N ALA A 100 1.82 0.38 4.59
CA ALA A 100 1.18 -0.03 5.84
C ALA A 100 1.98 -1.13 6.54
N ILE A 101 2.48 -2.12 5.81
CA ILE A 101 3.35 -3.17 6.36
C ILE A 101 4.65 -2.54 6.88
N ALA A 102 5.30 -1.68 6.11
CA ALA A 102 6.58 -1.08 6.52
C ALA A 102 6.46 -0.20 7.77
N THR A 103 5.46 0.68 7.79
CA THR A 103 5.19 1.58 8.93
C THR A 103 4.75 0.80 10.17
N THR A 104 3.88 -0.19 10.03
CA THR A 104 3.44 -1.02 11.17
C THR A 104 4.56 -1.92 11.69
N THR A 105 5.42 -2.46 10.82
CA THR A 105 6.62 -3.21 11.24
C THR A 105 7.52 -2.34 12.10
N ARG A 106 7.65 -1.05 11.80
CA ARG A 106 8.41 -0.10 12.62
C ARG A 106 7.77 0.13 13.99
N VAL A 107 6.44 0.16 14.07
CA VAL A 107 5.73 0.20 15.36
C VAL A 107 6.01 -1.07 16.17
N ILE A 108 5.91 -2.25 15.56
CA ILE A 108 6.13 -3.54 16.24
C ILE A 108 7.57 -3.69 16.76
N THR A 109 8.55 -3.33 15.93
CA THR A 109 9.98 -3.59 16.21
C THR A 109 10.66 -2.45 16.95
N ARG A 110 10.31 -1.21 16.63
CA ARG A 110 10.97 0.00 17.15
C ARG A 110 10.07 0.87 18.02
N ARG A 111 8.77 0.58 18.07
CA ARG A 111 7.78 1.35 18.88
C ARG A 111 7.71 2.82 18.49
N GLN A 112 7.85 3.10 17.20
CA GLN A 112 7.87 4.44 16.64
C GLN A 112 7.02 4.49 15.38
N GLY A 113 6.47 5.68 15.09
CA GLY A 113 5.73 5.90 13.85
C GLY A 113 4.28 5.41 13.90
N HIS A 114 3.59 5.54 15.04
CA HIS A 114 2.16 5.21 15.15
C HIS A 114 1.32 6.00 14.14
N LEU A 115 1.52 7.32 14.04
CA LEU A 115 0.75 8.17 13.12
C LEU A 115 0.85 7.71 11.65
N PRO A 116 2.04 7.53 11.04
CA PRO A 116 2.11 7.06 9.66
C PRO A 116 1.54 5.65 9.48
N ALA A 117 1.62 4.77 10.49
CA ALA A 117 0.98 3.46 10.44
C ALA A 117 -0.55 3.57 10.44
N ILE A 118 -1.13 4.36 11.34
CA ILE A 118 -2.58 4.63 11.42
C ILE A 118 -3.08 5.21 10.10
N VAL A 119 -2.38 6.22 9.56
CA VAL A 119 -2.76 6.88 8.31
C VAL A 119 -2.68 5.90 7.14
N ALA A 120 -1.61 5.12 7.03
CA ALA A 120 -1.46 4.14 5.96
C ALA A 120 -2.53 3.04 6.02
N CYS A 121 -2.78 2.47 7.20
CA CYS A 121 -3.81 1.45 7.41
C CYS A 121 -5.22 2.01 7.12
N SER A 122 -5.53 3.22 7.60
CA SER A 122 -6.82 3.88 7.35
C SER A 122 -7.01 4.18 5.86
N ALA A 123 -6.00 4.72 5.20
CA ALA A 123 -6.04 4.97 3.76
C ALA A 123 -6.20 3.66 2.97
N LEU A 124 -5.56 2.57 3.40
CA LEU A 124 -5.73 1.25 2.79
C LEU A 124 -7.15 0.72 2.95
N VAL A 125 -7.76 0.83 4.13
CA VAL A 125 -9.16 0.43 4.36
C VAL A 125 -10.12 1.23 3.47
N LEU A 126 -9.93 2.55 3.42
CA LEU A 126 -10.76 3.45 2.60
C LEU A 126 -10.53 3.26 1.08
N SER A 127 -9.37 2.73 0.69
CA SER A 127 -9.03 2.47 -0.71
C SER A 127 -9.39 1.06 -1.15
N HIS A 128 -9.19 0.03 -0.32
CA HIS A 128 -9.46 -1.34 -0.69
C HIS A 128 -9.59 -2.33 0.50
N LEU A 129 -10.82 -2.62 0.90
CA LEU A 129 -11.10 -3.47 2.08
C LEU A 129 -10.49 -4.88 1.99
N LEU A 130 -10.55 -5.53 0.82
CA LEU A 130 -9.96 -6.87 0.65
C LEU A 130 -8.44 -6.88 0.91
N TYR A 131 -7.72 -5.88 0.40
CA TYR A 131 -6.28 -5.78 0.61
C TYR A 131 -5.95 -5.31 2.02
N ALA A 132 -6.79 -4.48 2.64
CA ALA A 132 -6.69 -4.17 4.05
C ALA A 132 -6.76 -5.43 4.92
N TYR A 133 -7.68 -6.35 4.61
CA TYR A 133 -7.76 -7.66 5.29
C TYR A 133 -6.48 -8.50 5.08
N ILE A 134 -5.99 -8.62 3.82
CA ILE A 134 -4.75 -9.37 3.52
C ILE A 134 -3.55 -8.79 4.29
N VAL A 135 -3.46 -7.46 4.36
CA VAL A 135 -2.40 -6.75 5.09
C VAL A 135 -2.54 -6.93 6.59
N ALA A 136 -3.75 -6.91 7.15
CA ALA A 136 -3.98 -7.18 8.57
C ALA A 136 -3.49 -8.59 8.95
N VAL A 137 -3.78 -9.60 8.13
CA VAL A 137 -3.27 -10.97 8.33
C VAL A 137 -1.74 -11.00 8.25
N SER A 138 -1.15 -10.32 7.26
CA SER A 138 0.31 -10.24 7.09
C SER A 138 0.99 -9.55 8.27
N ILE A 139 0.41 -8.46 8.80
CA ILE A 139 0.88 -7.78 10.01
C ILE A 139 0.77 -8.71 11.22
N GLY A 140 -0.30 -9.49 11.34
CA GLY A 140 -0.43 -10.51 12.39
C GLY A 140 0.71 -11.53 12.36
N ILE A 141 1.08 -12.03 11.18
CA ILE A 141 2.22 -12.94 11.01
C ILE A 141 3.53 -12.25 11.39
N ILE A 142 3.75 -11.01 10.93
CA ILE A 142 4.96 -10.23 11.26
C ILE A 142 5.04 -9.97 12.77
N PHE A 143 3.91 -9.66 13.41
CA PHE A 143 3.82 -9.46 14.85
C PHE A 143 4.23 -10.72 15.60
N LEU A 144 3.67 -11.88 15.24
CA LEU A 144 4.02 -13.16 15.85
C LEU A 144 5.50 -13.51 15.68
N ALA A 145 6.09 -13.18 14.52
CA ALA A 145 7.51 -13.40 14.27
C ALA A 145 8.44 -12.46 15.07
N ASN A 146 7.94 -11.31 15.54
CA ASN A 146 8.73 -10.28 16.23
C ASN A 146 8.32 -10.07 17.69
N VAL A 147 7.38 -10.87 18.21
CA VAL A 147 6.89 -10.74 19.58
C VAL A 147 8.00 -11.14 20.55
N ARG A 148 8.22 -10.30 21.56
CA ARG A 148 9.21 -10.56 22.61
C ARG A 148 8.50 -10.86 23.92
N ARG A 149 8.88 -11.98 24.58
CA ARG A 149 8.27 -12.43 25.84
C ARG A 149 8.31 -11.37 26.94
N ASP A 150 9.35 -10.55 27.00
CA ASP A 150 9.50 -9.49 28.00
C ASP A 150 8.62 -8.26 27.75
N ARG A 151 8.05 -8.10 26.54
CA ARG A 151 7.39 -6.86 26.10
C ARG A 151 6.07 -7.08 25.35
N TRP A 152 5.55 -8.30 25.31
CA TRP A 152 4.41 -8.66 24.47
C TRP A 152 3.16 -7.81 24.75
N LEU A 153 2.82 -7.53 26.02
CA LEU A 153 1.69 -6.66 26.40
C LEU A 153 1.80 -5.26 25.80
N ILE A 154 3.02 -4.72 25.79
CA ILE A 154 3.30 -3.39 25.27
C ILE A 154 3.21 -3.41 23.74
N GLN A 155 3.72 -4.45 23.08
CA GLN A 155 3.62 -4.59 21.63
C GLN A 155 2.16 -4.80 21.19
N VAL A 156 1.35 -5.55 21.95
CA VAL A 156 -0.09 -5.69 21.71
C VAL A 156 -0.79 -4.34 21.81
N ARG A 157 -0.53 -3.58 22.87
CA ARG A 157 -1.08 -2.23 23.04
C ARG A 157 -0.67 -1.30 21.90
N ASP A 158 0.62 -1.30 21.54
CA ASP A 158 1.15 -0.44 20.49
C ASP A 158 0.55 -0.79 19.11
N LEU A 159 0.21 -2.06 18.87
CA LEU A 159 -0.51 -2.51 17.67
C LEU A 159 -2.01 -2.17 17.71
N ALA A 160 -2.67 -2.30 18.87
CA ALA A 160 -4.07 -1.93 19.07
C ALA A 160 -4.32 -0.41 18.98
N ILE A 161 -3.27 0.42 19.07
CA ILE A 161 -3.35 1.85 18.78
C ILE A 161 -3.40 2.10 17.26
N VAL A 162 -2.84 1.20 16.45
CA VAL A 162 -2.78 1.35 14.98
C VAL A 162 -4.09 0.97 14.30
N GLY A 163 -4.86 0.04 14.86
CA GLY A 163 -6.15 -0.42 14.34
C GLY A 163 -7.06 -0.92 15.44
#